data_AF-A0A9X1WW85-F1
#
_entry.id   AF-A0A9X1WW85-F1
#
_cell.length_a   1.000
_cell.length_b   1.000
_cell.length_c   1.000
_cell.angle_alpha   90.00
_cell.angle_beta   90.00
_cell.angle_gamma   90.00
#
_symmetry.space_group_name_H-M   'P 1'
#
loop_
_entity.id
_entity.type
_entity.pdbx_description
1 polymer ?
#
loop_
_entity_poly.entity_id
_entity_poly.type
_entity_poly.pdbx_seq_one_letter_code
_entity_poly.pdbx_strand_id
1 'polypeptide(L)' 'MRVWKMPKKNEIMKKYILFDHDGVLVDTEFWYYKAGERALADIGFTLDKDQYLRDMTQRPWIYNTRIT' A
#
# COMPACT_ATOMS: atom_id res chain seq x y z
N MET A 1 -14.20 -33.95 23.04
CA MET A 1 -13.99 -32.49 22.90
C MET A 1 -12.53 -32.26 22.53
N ARG A 2 -12.22 -31.74 21.34
CA ARG A 2 -10.82 -31.55 20.87
C ARG A 2 -10.45 -30.07 21.05
N VAL A 3 -9.49 -29.79 21.94
CA VAL A 3 -8.95 -28.44 22.15
C VAL A 3 -7.80 -28.23 21.16
N TRP A 4 -7.96 -27.29 20.23
CA TRP A 4 -6.88 -26.88 19.32
C TRP A 4 -5.94 -25.93 20.07
N LYS A 5 -4.73 -26.37 20.37
CA LYS A 5 -3.64 -25.48 20.80
C LYS A 5 -3.11 -24.75 19.56
N MET A 6 -3.14 -23.43 19.58
CA MET A 6 -2.49 -22.64 18.55
C MET A 6 -0.97 -22.80 18.67
N PRO A 7 -0.25 -23.03 17.55
CA PRO A 7 1.20 -23.15 17.58
C PRO A 7 1.84 -21.83 18.02
N LYS A 8 2.95 -21.92 18.76
CA LYS A 8 3.68 -20.73 19.22
C LYS A 8 4.26 -20.00 18.02
N LYS A 9 4.22 -18.66 18.06
CA LYS A 9 4.60 -17.74 16.96
C LYS A 9 5.98 -18.04 16.32
N ASN A 10 6.90 -18.65 17.07
CA ASN A 10 8.27 -18.96 16.62
C ASN A 10 8.45 -20.37 16.04
N GLU A 11 7.42 -21.23 16.03
CA GLU A 11 7.48 -22.58 15.43
C GLU A 11 7.06 -22.60 13.95
N ILE A 12 6.47 -21.51 13.44
CA ILE A 12 6.18 -21.38 12.02
C ILE A 12 7.43 -20.84 11.33
N MET A 13 8.36 -21.72 10.95
CA MET A 13 9.42 -21.34 10.02
C MET A 13 8.78 -20.78 8.75
N LYS A 14 9.00 -19.50 8.48
CA LYS A 14 8.58 -18.87 7.22
C LYS A 14 9.44 -19.46 6.11
N LYS A 15 8.84 -20.34 5.29
CA LYS A 15 9.55 -21.04 4.20
C LYS A 15 9.73 -20.17 2.95
N TYR A 16 8.94 -19.11 2.82
CA TYR A 16 8.89 -18.27 1.63
C TYR A 16 8.76 -16.80 2.03
N ILE A 17 9.39 -15.93 1.24
CA ILE A 17 9.22 -14.48 1.31
C ILE A 17 8.39 -14.08 0.09
N LEU A 18 7.28 -13.37 0.30
CA LEU A 18 6.53 -12.74 -0.77
C LEU A 18 7.00 -11.29 -0.86
N PHE A 19 7.54 -10.93 -2.01
CA PHE A 19 7.84 -9.55 -2.36
C PHE A 19 6.72 -9.04 -3.26
N ASP A 20 6.31 -7.79 -3.03
CA ASP A 20 5.54 -7.08 -4.04
C ASP A 20 6.43 -6.82 -5.26
N HIS A 21 5.83 -6.67 -6.43
CA HIS A 21 6.56 -6.35 -7.64
C HIS A 21 6.79 -4.84 -7.76
N ASP A 22 5.75 -4.06 -7.46
CA ASP A 22 5.73 -2.60 -7.60
C ASP A 22 6.26 -1.92 -6.33
N GLY A 23 7.29 -1.10 -6.47
CA GLY A 23 7.93 -0.38 -5.35
C GLY A 23 8.86 -1.22 -4.46
N VAL A 24 8.95 -2.55 -4.67
CA VAL A 24 9.84 -3.44 -3.90
C VAL A 24 10.90 -4.09 -4.79
N LEU A 25 10.52 -4.63 -5.96
CA LEU A 25 11.47 -5.21 -6.93
C LEU A 25 11.76 -4.26 -8.09
N VAL A 26 10.84 -3.34 -8.38
CA VAL A 26 10.96 -2.34 -9.44
C VAL A 26 10.58 -0.97 -8.89
N ASP A 27 11.39 0.05 -9.18
CA ASP A 27 11.07 1.44 -8.85
C ASP A 27 9.95 1.96 -9.76
N THR A 28 8.71 1.76 -9.32
CA THR A 28 7.50 2.16 -10.06
C THR A 28 6.79 3.37 -9.46
N GLU A 29 7.25 3.90 -8.33
CA GLU A 29 6.60 5.03 -7.65
C GLU A 29 6.54 6.27 -8.53
N PHE A 30 7.60 6.53 -9.30
CA PHE A 30 7.61 7.61 -10.29
C PHE A 30 6.51 7.46 -11.34
N TRP A 31 6.22 6.23 -11.78
CA TRP A 31 5.24 5.96 -12.83
C TRP A 31 3.80 6.14 -12.35
N TYR A 32 3.50 5.82 -11.09
CA TYR A 32 2.19 6.11 -10.51
C TYR A 32 1.92 7.61 -10.45
N TYR A 33 2.92 8.41 -10.07
CA TYR A 33 2.81 9.86 -10.10
C TYR A 33 2.54 10.38 -11.52
N LYS A 34 3.34 9.96 -12.51
CA LYS A 34 3.18 10.42 -13.91
C LYS A 34 1.86 9.98 -14.54
N ALA A 35 1.35 8.80 -14.18
CA ALA A 35 0.04 8.34 -14.65
C ALA A 35 -1.08 9.19 -14.06
N GLY A 36 -1.03 9.48 -12.75
CA GLY A 36 -2.01 10.34 -12.08
C GLY A 36 -1.99 11.79 -12.59
N GLU A 37 -0.79 12.34 -12.79
CA GLU A 37 -0.61 13.69 -13.36
C GLU A 37 -1.29 13.80 -14.74
N ARG A 38 -1.07 12.82 -15.62
CA ARG A 38 -1.67 12.80 -16.97
C ARG A 38 -3.20 12.67 -16.90
N ALA A 39 -3.70 11.72 -16.12
CA ALA A 39 -5.13 11.48 -16.01
C ALA A 39 -5.91 12.68 -15.44
N LEU A 40 -5.31 13.41 -14.49
CA LEU A 40 -5.92 14.61 -13.91
C LEU A 40 -5.80 15.83 -14.83
N ALA A 41 -4.70 15.94 -15.58
CA ALA A 41 -4.53 17.00 -16.57
C ALA A 41 -5.61 16.92 -17.67
N ASP A 42 -6.01 15.70 -18.08
CA ASP A 42 -7.06 15.47 -19.08
C ASP A 42 -8.43 16.07 -18.68
N ILE A 43 -8.67 16.26 -17.37
CA ILE A 43 -9.89 16.87 -16.83
C ILE A 43 -9.66 18.27 -16.23
N GLY A 44 -8.49 18.88 -16.48
CA GLY A 44 -8.18 20.25 -16.11
C GLY A 44 -7.65 20.44 -14.68
N PHE A 45 -7.18 19.38 -14.02
CA PHE A 45 -6.60 19.45 -12.69
C PHE A 45 -5.08 19.23 -12.72
N THR A 46 -4.35 19.99 -11.91
CA THR A 46 -2.90 19.81 -11.74
C THR A 46 -2.63 18.98 -10.49
N LEU A 47 -1.83 17.91 -10.65
CA LEU A 47 -1.37 17.09 -9.53
C LEU A 47 -0.03 17.60 -8.99
N ASP A 48 -0.07 18.27 -7.83
CA ASP A 48 1.14 18.69 -7.13
C ASP A 48 1.91 17.49 -6.55
N LYS A 49 3.20 17.41 -6.86
CA LYS A 49 4.04 16.26 -6.47
C LYS A 49 4.23 16.15 -4.97
N ASP A 50 4.45 17.28 -4.30
CA ASP A 50 4.70 17.29 -2.87
C ASP A 50 3.44 16.91 -2.10
N GLN A 51 2.27 17.37 -2.56
CA GLN A 51 0.97 16.94 -2.03
C GLN A 51 0.73 15.45 -2.26
N TYR A 52 1.00 14.95 -3.47
CA TYR A 52 0.86 13.53 -3.80
C TYR A 52 1.67 12.62 -2.86
N LEU A 53 2.94 12.98 -2.59
CA LEU A 53 3.80 12.22 -1.68
C LEU A 53 3.34 12.28 -0.22
N ARG A 54 2.82 13.43 0.22
CA ARG A 54 2.19 13.56 1.54
C ARG A 54 0.95 12.66 1.65
N ASP A 55 0.10 12.64 0.64
CA ASP A 55 -1.13 11.85 0.67
C ASP A 55 -0.87 10.34 0.61
N MET A 56 0.13 9.87 -0.14
CA MET A 56 0.57 8.46 -0.15
C MET A 56 1.07 7.98 1.21
N THR A 57 1.75 8.86 1.96
CA THR A 57 2.39 8.49 3.23
C THR A 57 1.46 8.67 4.44
N GLN A 58 0.46 9.56 4.37
CA GLN A 58 -0.40 9.92 5.49
C GLN A 58 -1.75 9.18 5.56
N ARG A 59 -2.13 8.40 4.54
CA ARG A 59 -3.41 7.67 4.52
C ARG A 59 -3.24 6.15 4.64
N PRO A 60 -3.10 5.60 5.87
CA PRO A 60 -3.53 4.23 6.10
C PRO A 60 -5.06 4.23 6.00
N TRP A 61 -5.61 3.82 4.85
CA TRP A 61 -7.05 3.62 4.59
C TRP A 61 -7.73 2.60 5.52
N ILE A 62 -7.08 2.22 6.63
CA ILE A 62 -7.46 1.16 7.56
C ILE A 62 -7.80 1.66 8.97
N TYR A 63 -7.83 2.97 9.26
CA TYR A 63 -8.10 3.46 10.63
C TYR A 63 -9.24 4.46 10.83
N ASN A 64 -9.97 4.91 9.80
CA ASN A 64 -11.04 5.90 10.02
C ASN A 64 -12.34 5.67 9.24
N THR A 65 -12.80 4.42 9.20
CA THR A 65 -14.20 4.10 8.87
C THR A 65 -14.86 3.46 10.08
N ARG A 66 -15.09 4.25 11.14
CA ARG A 66 -16.17 3.92 12.06
C ARG A 66 -17.47 4.28 11.34
N ILE A 67 -18.17 3.26 10.88
CA ILE A 67 -19.59 3.37 10.59
C ILE A 67 -20.27 3.59 11.94
N THR A 68 -20.63 4.83 12.22
CA THR A 68 -21.65 5.24 13.19
C THR A 68 -22.41 6.41 12.60
#